data_AF-A0A7S0E809-F1
#
_entry.id   AF-A0A7S0E809-F1
#
_cell.length_a   1.000
_cell.length_b   1.000
_cell.length_c   1.000
_cell.angle_alpha   90.00
_cell.angle_beta   90.00
_cell.angle_gamma   90.00
#
_symmetry.space_group_name_H-M   'P 1'
#
loop_
_entity.id
_entity.type
_entity.pdbx_description
1 polymer ?
#
loop_
_entity_poly.entity_id
_entity_poly.type
_entity_poly.pdbx_seq_one_letter_code
_entity_poly.pdbx_strand_id
1 'polypeptide(L)'
;EHIAVQQSPSRSFAEFGLPSLPPLLEELVGPTLQARNFWAAMPPKTSVLHYDWQDSLLMQISGTKRFTIIDPARLHTAYPCVQKMVQLHRTGPGTFEQTLTDRELDNFPLVNVTHPDLGRHPLYRDSSVFTVEVKAGDAL
;
A
#
# COMPACT_ATOMS: atom_id res chain seq x y z
N GLU A 1 1.66 -16.88 8.46
CA GLU A 1 1.64 -16.22 7.13
C GLU A 1 2.60 -15.04 7.11
N HIS A 2 3.37 -14.91 6.04
CA HIS A 2 4.64 -14.18 6.01
C HIS A 2 4.40 -12.68 5.81
N ILE A 3 4.43 -11.93 6.90
CA ILE A 3 4.53 -10.47 6.91
C ILE A 3 5.98 -10.10 6.63
N ALA A 4 6.37 -10.19 5.37
CA ALA A 4 7.58 -9.53 4.89
C ALA A 4 7.24 -8.94 3.53
N VAL A 5 6.57 -7.79 3.56
CA VAL A 5 7.06 -6.76 2.65
C VAL A 5 8.30 -6.24 3.34
N GLN A 6 9.46 -6.51 2.77
CA GLN A 6 10.65 -5.81 3.18
C GLN A 6 10.71 -4.51 2.38
N GLN A 7 10.31 -3.41 3.02
CA GLN A 7 10.54 -2.08 2.49
C GLN A 7 11.95 -1.66 2.90
N SER A 8 12.84 -1.51 1.93
CA SER A 8 14.09 -0.79 2.14
C SER A 8 13.89 0.64 1.68
N PRO A 9 13.72 1.62 2.58
CA PRO A 9 13.77 3.02 2.19
C PRO A 9 15.21 3.33 1.81
N SER A 10 15.47 3.50 0.51
CA SER A 10 16.80 3.85 0.02
C SER A 10 16.71 5.10 -0.86
N ARG A 11 17.73 5.96 -0.81
CA ARG A 11 17.85 7.07 -1.77
C ARG A 11 18.32 6.60 -3.15
N SER A 12 18.92 5.41 -3.21
CA SER A 12 19.40 4.78 -4.44
C SER A 12 19.30 3.26 -4.32
N PHE A 13 19.07 2.58 -5.43
CA PHE A 13 19.09 1.12 -5.54
C PHE A 13 20.23 0.61 -6.42
N ALA A 14 21.18 1.48 -6.79
CA ALA A 14 22.29 1.13 -7.68
C ALA A 14 23.10 -0.08 -7.19
N GLU A 15 23.24 -0.24 -5.87
CA GLU A 15 23.94 -1.36 -5.23
C GLU A 15 23.28 -2.73 -5.47
N PHE A 16 21.98 -2.75 -5.82
CA PHE A 16 21.23 -3.99 -6.11
C PHE A 16 21.21 -4.31 -7.61
N GLY A 17 21.90 -3.53 -8.45
CA GLY A 17 21.83 -3.67 -9.91
C GLY A 17 20.43 -3.39 -10.49
N LEU A 18 19.56 -2.73 -9.72
CA LEU A 18 18.24 -2.33 -10.19
C LEU A 18 18.37 -1.14 -11.15
N PRO A 19 17.50 -1.05 -12.17
CA PRO A 19 17.54 0.06 -13.11
C PRO A 19 17.33 1.40 -12.39
N SER A 20 18.00 2.45 -12.87
CA SER A 20 17.68 3.81 -12.47
C SER A 20 16.23 4.14 -12.83
N LEU A 21 15.68 5.19 -12.23
CA LEU A 21 14.44 5.76 -12.75
C LEU A 21 14.65 6.10 -14.24
N PRO A 22 13.69 5.73 -15.11
CA PRO A 22 13.69 6.20 -16.50
C PRO A 22 13.81 7.72 -16.55
N PRO A 23 14.57 8.31 -17.50
CA PRO A 23 14.82 9.75 -17.53
C PRO A 23 13.56 10.62 -17.46
N LEU A 24 12.50 10.21 -18.17
CA LEU A 24 11.20 10.89 -18.13
C LEU A 24 10.60 10.93 -16.71
N LEU A 25 10.73 9.83 -15.96
CA LEU A 25 10.24 9.78 -14.58
C LEU A 25 11.12 10.59 -13.64
N GLU A 26 12.45 10.57 -13.83
CA GLU A 26 13.35 11.43 -13.06
C GLU A 26 13.05 12.91 -13.28
N GLU A 27 12.70 13.33 -14.50
CA GLU A 27 12.25 14.70 -14.79
C GLU A 27 10.91 15.03 -14.11
N LEU A 28 9.94 14.12 -14.20
CA LEU A 28 8.58 14.33 -13.68
C LEU A 28 8.51 14.32 -12.14
N VAL A 29 9.17 13.34 -11.51
CA VAL A 29 9.04 13.11 -10.06
C VAL A 29 10.29 13.44 -9.27
N GLY A 30 11.47 13.53 -9.90
CA GLY A 30 12.75 13.75 -9.21
C GLY A 30 12.74 14.92 -8.23
N PRO A 31 12.19 16.10 -8.58
CA PRO A 31 12.13 17.25 -7.67
C PRO A 31 11.26 17.04 -6.44
N THR A 32 10.26 16.16 -6.49
CA THR A 32 9.27 15.93 -5.42
C THR A 32 9.43 14.58 -4.74
N LEU A 33 10.28 13.69 -5.27
CA LEU A 33 10.47 12.32 -4.83
C LEU A 33 11.05 12.26 -3.41
N GLN A 34 10.21 11.95 -2.44
CA GLN A 34 10.60 11.86 -1.02
C GLN A 34 11.28 10.54 -0.67
N ALA A 35 10.88 9.44 -1.32
CA ALA A 35 11.36 8.11 -1.00
C ALA A 35 11.34 7.20 -2.23
N ARG A 36 12.26 6.23 -2.25
CA ARG A 36 12.23 5.09 -3.17
C ARG A 36 12.11 3.82 -2.34
N ASN A 37 11.15 2.98 -2.70
CA ASN A 37 10.84 1.75 -1.97
C ASN A 37 10.99 0.54 -2.90
N PHE A 38 11.71 -0.48 -2.46
CA PHE A 38 11.73 -1.78 -3.10
C PHE A 38 10.75 -2.72 -2.41
N TRP A 39 9.91 -3.42 -3.18
CA TRP A 39 8.89 -4.33 -2.66
C TRP A 39 9.12 -5.73 -3.23
N ALA A 40 9.35 -6.69 -2.34
CA ALA A 40 9.36 -8.11 -2.65
C ALA A 40 8.46 -8.84 -1.67
N ALA A 41 7.66 -9.78 -2.17
CA ALA A 41 6.74 -10.57 -1.36
C ALA A 41 6.53 -11.97 -1.96
N MET A 42 6.27 -12.94 -1.10
CA MET A 42 5.81 -14.27 -1.51
C MET A 42 4.29 -14.29 -1.58
N PRO A 43 3.68 -14.72 -2.70
CA PRO A 43 2.24 -14.90 -2.78
C PRO A 43 1.72 -16.00 -1.83
N PRO A 44 0.49 -15.88 -1.30
CA PRO A 44 -0.39 -14.72 -1.39
C PRO A 44 0.04 -13.61 -0.41
N LYS A 45 0.10 -12.37 -0.88
CA LYS A 45 0.31 -11.20 -0.02
C LYS A 45 -0.66 -10.09 -0.35
N THR A 46 -1.39 -9.64 0.67
CA THR A 46 -2.35 -8.55 0.58
C THR A 46 -1.91 -7.41 1.47
N SER A 47 -1.87 -6.21 0.91
CA SER A 47 -1.88 -4.98 1.68
C SER A 47 -3.34 -4.58 1.90
N VAL A 48 -3.71 -4.28 3.14
CA VAL A 48 -5.08 -3.84 3.47
C VAL A 48 -5.37 -2.51 2.79
N LEU A 49 -6.65 -2.18 2.62
CA LEU A 49 -7.04 -0.85 2.14
C LEU A 49 -6.44 0.20 3.08
N HIS A 50 -5.81 1.22 2.52
CA HIS A 50 -5.27 2.36 3.23
C HIS A 50 -5.23 3.55 2.27
N TYR A 51 -4.96 4.72 2.82
CA TYR A 51 -4.74 5.95 2.08
C TYR A 51 -3.32 6.43 2.32
N ASP A 52 -2.61 6.71 1.23
CA ASP A 52 -1.34 7.41 1.27
C ASP A 52 -1.57 8.87 0.88
N TRP A 53 -1.09 9.77 1.73
CA TRP A 53 -1.12 11.22 1.54
C TRP A 53 -0.13 11.75 0.49
N GLN A 54 0.68 10.87 -0.08
CA GLN A 54 1.72 11.21 -1.05
C GLN A 54 1.35 10.67 -2.43
N ASP A 55 1.63 11.45 -3.46
CA ASP A 55 1.63 10.94 -4.83
C ASP A 55 2.63 9.79 -4.93
N SER A 56 2.17 8.70 -5.52
CA SER A 56 2.93 7.46 -5.61
C SER A 56 3.00 6.99 -7.04
N LEU A 57 4.20 6.60 -7.47
CA LEU A 57 4.42 5.90 -8.72
C LEU A 57 4.89 4.49 -8.39
N LEU A 58 4.17 3.49 -8.87
CA LEU A 58 4.55 2.09 -8.71
C LEU A 58 5.01 1.53 -10.05
N MET A 59 6.22 0.97 -10.07
CA MET A 59 6.76 0.25 -11.23
C MET A 59 6.86 -1.23 -10.89
N GLN A 60 6.18 -2.07 -11.66
CA GLN A 60 6.21 -3.52 -11.44
C GLN A 60 7.36 -4.15 -12.22
N ILE A 61 8.42 -4.56 -11.50
CA ILE A 61 9.62 -5.12 -12.13
C ILE A 61 9.40 -6.59 -12.57
N SER A 62 8.72 -7.39 -11.75
CA SER A 62 8.47 -8.81 -12.03
C SER A 62 7.18 -9.30 -11.38
N GLY A 63 6.47 -10.22 -12.01
CA GLY A 63 5.17 -10.71 -11.55
C GLY A 63 4.03 -9.73 -11.82
N THR A 64 2.97 -9.83 -11.03
CA THR A 64 1.74 -9.05 -11.19
C THR A 64 1.28 -8.50 -9.84
N LYS A 65 0.76 -7.27 -9.84
CA LYS A 65 0.12 -6.66 -8.68
C LYS A 65 -1.27 -6.17 -9.04
N ARG A 66 -2.26 -6.54 -8.22
CA ARG A 66 -3.65 -6.11 -8.38
C ARG A 66 -4.01 -5.08 -7.32
N PHE A 67 -4.52 -3.94 -7.76
CA PHE A 67 -4.98 -2.86 -6.90
C PHE A 67 -6.50 -2.79 -6.93
N THR A 68 -7.09 -2.53 -5.77
CA THR A 68 -8.48 -2.10 -5.64
C THR A 68 -8.44 -0.67 -5.16
N ILE A 69 -8.92 0.26 -5.98
CA ILE A 69 -8.86 1.70 -5.72
C ILE A 69 -10.28 2.21 -5.51
N ILE A 70 -10.46 3.02 -4.47
CA ILE A 70 -11.69 3.79 -4.24
C ILE A 70 -11.45 5.20 -4.77
N ASP A 71 -12.39 5.70 -5.58
CA ASP A 71 -12.36 7.09 -6.04
C ASP A 71 -12.24 8.05 -4.83
N PRO A 72 -11.21 8.92 -4.79
CA PRO A 72 -11.07 9.90 -3.72
C PRO A 72 -12.31 10.78 -3.51
N ALA A 73 -13.11 11.07 -4.55
CA ALA A 73 -14.36 11.81 -4.42
C ALA A 73 -15.43 11.06 -3.59
N ARG A 74 -15.25 9.75 -3.39
CA ARG A 74 -16.10 8.86 -2.60
C ARG A 74 -15.41 8.33 -1.35
N LEU A 75 -14.34 8.96 -0.86
CA LEU A 75 -13.56 8.47 0.29
C LEU A 75 -14.40 8.19 1.56
N HIS A 76 -15.44 9.00 1.82
CA HIS A 76 -16.35 8.81 2.96
C HIS A 76 -17.03 7.43 2.98
N THR A 77 -17.19 6.78 1.82
CA THR A 77 -17.77 5.45 1.71
C THR A 77 -16.88 4.35 2.29
N ALA A 78 -15.59 4.63 2.50
CA ALA A 78 -14.64 3.72 3.14
C ALA A 78 -14.65 3.80 4.69
N TYR A 79 -15.47 4.68 5.26
CA TYR A 79 -15.56 4.92 6.71
C TYR A 79 -14.20 5.21 7.33
N PRO A 80 -13.50 6.28 6.89
CA PRO A 80 -12.23 6.65 7.49
C PRO A 80 -12.43 6.97 8.97
N CYS A 81 -11.53 6.48 9.82
CA CYS A 81 -11.52 6.77 11.23
C CYS A 81 -10.09 6.90 11.76
N VAL A 82 -9.97 7.36 13.00
CA VAL A 82 -8.71 7.36 13.74
C VAL A 82 -8.56 6.01 14.45
N GLN A 83 -7.41 5.35 14.28
CA GLN A 83 -7.07 4.08 14.94
C GLN A 83 -5.71 4.17 15.63
N LYS A 84 -5.56 3.47 16.76
CA LYS A 84 -4.25 3.31 17.39
C LYS A 84 -3.38 2.36 16.56
N MET A 85 -2.14 2.76 16.31
CA MET A 85 -1.18 1.94 15.58
C MET A 85 -0.78 0.73 16.43
N VAL A 86 -0.89 -0.46 15.85
CA VAL A 86 -0.34 -1.69 16.38
C VAL A 86 0.97 -1.97 15.67
N GLN A 87 2.03 -2.19 16.43
CA GLN A 87 3.30 -2.67 15.91
C GLN A 87 3.40 -4.19 16.07
N LEU A 88 3.89 -4.85 15.02
CA LEU A 88 4.16 -6.28 15.03
C LEU A 88 5.66 -6.50 15.20
N HIS A 89 6.06 -7.13 16.30
CA HIS A 89 7.44 -7.53 16.54
C HIS A 89 7.61 -9.02 16.25
N ARG A 90 8.51 -9.37 15.34
CA ARG A 90 8.76 -10.78 15.02
C ARG A 90 9.62 -11.42 16.10
N THR A 91 9.08 -12.37 16.85
CA THR A 91 9.79 -13.10 17.90
C THR A 91 10.30 -14.47 17.44
N GLY A 92 9.84 -14.96 16.28
CA GLY A 92 10.30 -16.22 15.70
C GLY A 92 9.87 -16.43 14.25
N PRO A 93 10.18 -17.59 13.64
CA PRO A 93 9.66 -17.95 12.32
C PRO A 93 8.14 -18.00 12.29
N GLY A 94 7.51 -17.02 11.64
CA GLY A 94 6.05 -16.92 11.55
C GLY A 94 5.35 -16.44 12.84
N THR A 95 6.10 -16.19 13.91
CA THR A 95 5.57 -15.74 15.20
C THR A 95 5.80 -14.24 15.37
N PHE A 96 4.72 -13.53 15.70
CA PHE A 96 4.72 -12.09 15.90
C PHE A 96 3.98 -11.74 17.19
N GLU A 97 4.54 -10.83 17.97
CA GLU A 97 3.89 -10.19 19.10
C GLU A 97 3.34 -8.83 18.69
N GLN A 98 2.19 -8.46 19.25
CA GLN A 98 1.54 -7.19 18.96
C GLN A 98 1.74 -6.23 20.13
N THR A 99 2.18 -5.03 19.84
CA THR A 99 2.28 -3.94 20.82
C THR A 99 1.40 -2.80 20.36
N LEU A 100 0.42 -2.43 21.20
CA LEU A 100 -0.35 -1.20 20.99
C LEU A 100 0.57 -0.01 21.25
N THR A 101 0.62 0.92 20.32
CA THR A 101 1.36 2.17 20.51
C THR A 101 0.41 3.29 20.89
N ASP A 102 0.95 4.37 21.45
CA ASP A 102 0.20 5.61 21.69
C ASP A 102 0.06 6.47 20.43
N ARG A 103 0.61 6.04 19.30
CA ARG A 103 0.49 6.74 18.04
C ARG A 103 -0.86 6.42 17.41
N GLU A 104 -1.57 7.46 16.97
CA GLU A 104 -2.78 7.34 16.19
C GLU A 104 -2.50 7.49 14.69
N LEU A 105 -3.25 6.75 13.88
CA LEU A 105 -3.29 6.84 12.43
C LEU A 105 -4.66 7.38 12.05
N ASP A 106 -4.66 8.50 11.33
CA ASP A 106 -5.87 9.09 10.77
C ASP A 106 -6.20 8.44 9.41
N ASN A 107 -7.44 8.60 8.95
CA ASN A 107 -7.95 8.07 7.68
C ASN A 107 -7.81 6.56 7.51
N PHE A 108 -7.89 5.79 8.61
CA PHE A 108 -7.90 4.34 8.54
C PHE A 108 -9.27 3.83 8.07
N PRO A 109 -9.36 3.08 6.95
CA PRO A 109 -10.64 2.62 6.44
C PRO A 109 -11.16 1.40 7.22
N LEU A 110 -12.44 1.42 7.56
CA LEU A 110 -13.09 0.33 8.31
C LEU A 110 -13.73 -0.75 7.43
N VAL A 111 -13.66 -0.59 6.10
CA VAL A 111 -14.29 -1.51 5.15
C VAL A 111 -13.29 -2.52 4.58
N ASN A 112 -13.66 -3.80 4.60
CA ASN A 112 -13.03 -4.82 3.77
C ASN A 112 -13.65 -4.80 2.37
N VAL A 113 -12.93 -4.26 1.38
CA VAL A 113 -13.42 -4.11 0.00
C VAL A 113 -13.76 -5.41 -0.72
N THR A 114 -13.19 -6.54 -0.28
CA THR A 114 -13.47 -7.85 -0.90
C THR A 114 -14.70 -8.52 -0.30
N HIS A 115 -15.06 -8.17 0.93
CA HIS A 115 -16.18 -8.74 1.69
C HIS A 115 -16.79 -7.65 2.59
N PRO A 116 -17.45 -6.64 2.00
CA PRO A 116 -17.91 -5.48 2.77
C PRO A 116 -19.07 -5.85 3.69
N ASP A 117 -18.98 -5.49 4.97
CA ASP A 117 -20.09 -5.57 5.91
C ASP A 117 -21.03 -4.38 5.69
N LEU A 118 -21.99 -4.53 4.78
CA LEU A 118 -22.97 -3.50 4.44
C LEU A 118 -24.02 -3.26 5.54
N GLY A 119 -24.09 -4.12 6.56
CA GLY A 119 -24.92 -3.88 7.73
C GLY A 119 -24.31 -2.82 8.64
N ARG A 120 -23.00 -2.89 8.85
CA ARG A 120 -22.24 -1.90 9.63
C ARG A 120 -21.80 -0.68 8.81
N HIS A 121 -21.56 -0.86 7.51
CA HIS A 121 -21.02 0.15 6.61
C HIS A 121 -21.89 0.36 5.36
N PRO A 122 -23.18 0.75 5.52
CA PRO A 122 -24.13 0.83 4.40
C PRO A 122 -23.73 1.81 3.29
N LEU A 123 -23.03 2.90 3.58
CA LEU A 123 -22.57 3.89 2.59
C LEU A 123 -21.58 3.31 1.58
N TYR A 124 -20.96 2.16 1.88
CA TYR A 124 -20.06 1.49 0.95
C TYR A 124 -20.78 1.04 -0.34
N ARG A 125 -22.11 0.91 -0.32
CA ARG A 125 -22.91 0.64 -1.54
C ARG A 125 -22.74 1.71 -2.61
N ASP A 126 -22.46 2.95 -2.20
CA ASP A 126 -22.28 4.10 -3.10
C ASP A 126 -20.79 4.35 -3.41
N SER A 127 -19.91 3.42 -3.03
CA SER A 127 -18.50 3.50 -3.36
C SER A 127 -18.30 3.37 -4.88
N SER A 128 -17.31 4.11 -5.39
CA SER A 128 -16.83 3.97 -6.76
C SER A 128 -15.50 3.24 -6.68
N VAL A 129 -15.51 1.95 -7.02
CA VAL A 129 -14.36 1.06 -6.89
C VAL A 129 -13.95 0.58 -8.27
N PHE A 130 -12.65 0.63 -8.55
CA PHE A 130 -12.10 0.02 -9.76
C PHE A 130 -10.88 -0.81 -9.42
N THR A 131 -10.64 -1.82 -10.26
CA THR A 131 -9.54 -2.75 -10.11
C THR A 131 -8.58 -2.58 -11.27
N VAL A 132 -7.30 -2.47 -10.96
CA VAL A 132 -6.22 -2.38 -11.95
C VAL A 132 -5.25 -3.52 -11.70
N GLU A 133 -4.87 -4.20 -12.77
CA GLU A 133 -3.79 -5.17 -12.76
C GLU A 133 -2.56 -4.54 -13.42
N VAL A 134 -1.45 -4.50 -12.68
CA VAL A 134 -0.16 -3.98 -13.13
C VAL A 134 0.77 -5.17 -13.34
N LYS A 135 1.22 -5.38 -14.57
CA LYS A 135 2.10 -6.49 -14.96
C LYS A 135 3.55 -6.05 -15.01
N ALA A 136 4.47 -7.01 -15.12
CA ALA A 136 5.88 -6.71 -15.30
C ALA A 136 6.10 -5.74 -16.49
N GLY A 137 6.78 -4.62 -16.21
CA GLY A 137 7.02 -3.54 -17.17
C GLY A 137 6.03 -2.38 -17.11
N ASP A 138 4.87 -2.56 -16.48
CA ASP A 138 3.87 -1.50 -16.32
C ASP A 138 4.23 -0.56 -15.16
N ALA A 139 3.68 0.66 -15.24
CA ALA A 139 3.66 1.62 -14.14
C ALA A 139 2.22 2.08 -13.85
N LEU A 140 1.92 2.32 -12.57
CA LEU A 140 0.67 2.91 -12.08
C LEU A 140 0.98 4.16 -11.25
#